data_AF-A0A218QCH7-F1
#
_entry.id   AF-A0A218QCH7-F1
#
_cell.length_a   1.000
_cell.length_b   1.000
_cell.length_c   1.000
_cell.angle_alpha   90.00
_cell.angle_beta   90.00
_cell.angle_gamma   90.00
#
_symmetry.space_group_name_H-M   'P 1'
#
loop_
_entity.id
_entity.type
_entity.pdbx_description
1 polymer ?
#
loop_
_entity_poly.entity_id
_entity_poly.type
_entity_poly.pdbx_seq_one_letter_code
_entity_poly.pdbx_strand_id
1 'polypeptide(L)'
;MQVEVLQAWANKLDDVPREAIAALAHHIKGWEPLCGFYRRSCLADLNEYINQGGRSFQSWLNQHSVQLLPVTEPGMLFNCNTPEDLANLN
;
A
#
# COMPACT_ATOMS: atom_id res chain seq x y z
N MET A 1 -5.81 11.89 0.09
CA MET A 1 -4.77 11.70 1.13
C MET A 1 -4.35 13.05 1.67
N GLN A 2 -4.37 13.23 3.00
CA GLN A 2 -3.98 14.48 3.66
C GLN A 2 -2.45 14.56 3.79
N VAL A 3 -1.87 15.76 3.67
CA VAL A 3 -0.42 15.99 3.67
C VAL A 3 0.19 15.60 5.02
N GLU A 4 -0.52 15.86 6.10
CA GLU A 4 -0.13 15.61 7.48
C GLU A 4 0.07 14.11 7.73
N VAL A 5 -0.83 13.28 7.16
CA VAL A 5 -0.73 11.82 7.26
C VAL A 5 0.48 11.31 6.48
N LEU A 6 0.71 11.82 5.27
CA LEU A 6 1.87 11.43 4.47
C LEU A 6 3.18 11.80 5.17
N GLN A 7 3.26 12.99 5.77
CA GLN A 7 4.44 13.42 6.52
C GLN A 7 4.66 12.55 7.76
N ALA A 8 3.59 12.21 8.50
CA ALA A 8 3.66 11.32 9.64
C ALA A 8 4.13 9.90 9.26
N TRP A 9 3.74 9.40 8.09
CA TRP A 9 4.24 8.13 7.56
C TRP A 9 5.70 8.23 7.14
N ALA A 10 6.08 9.28 6.42
CA ALA A 10 7.45 9.50 5.98
C ALA A 10 8.44 9.55 7.16
N ASN A 11 8.05 10.21 8.25
CA ASN A 11 8.88 10.31 9.47
C ASN A 11 9.11 8.96 10.17
N LYS A 12 8.32 7.92 9.85
CA LYS A 12 8.45 6.58 10.43
C LYS A 12 9.21 5.60 9.52
N LEU A 13 9.68 6.05 8.35
CA LEU A 13 10.35 5.17 7.39
C LEU A 13 11.67 4.60 7.93
N ASP A 14 12.35 5.32 8.82
CA ASP A 14 13.58 4.84 9.47
C ASP A 14 13.31 3.68 10.45
N ASP A 15 12.09 3.58 10.98
CA ASP A 15 11.66 2.51 11.88
C ASP A 15 11.14 1.28 11.13
N VAL A 16 10.98 1.36 9.80
CA VAL A 16 10.48 0.24 8.99
C VAL A 16 11.55 -0.87 8.97
N PRO A 17 11.21 -2.11 9.38
CA PRO A 17 12.16 -3.21 9.40
C PRO A 17 12.85 -3.42 8.05
N ARG A 18 14.12 -3.82 8.08
CA ARG A 18 14.93 -3.94 6.85
C ARG A 18 14.38 -5.01 5.91
N GLU A 19 13.81 -6.06 6.48
CA GLU A 19 13.16 -7.18 5.80
C GLU A 19 11.81 -6.80 5.16
N ALA A 20 11.17 -5.71 5.61
CA ALA A 20 9.94 -5.25 5.01
C ALA A 20 10.22 -4.65 3.62
N ILE A 21 9.55 -5.19 2.61
CA ILE A 21 9.68 -4.74 1.22
C ILE A 21 8.88 -3.48 0.94
N ALA A 22 7.87 -3.20 1.77
CA ALA A 22 6.97 -2.08 1.64
C ALA A 22 6.42 -1.67 3.01
N ALA A 23 5.99 -0.42 3.11
CA ALA A 23 5.13 0.07 4.18
C ALA A 23 3.84 0.57 3.54
N LEU A 24 2.71 -0.10 3.80
CA LEU A 24 1.45 0.12 3.09
C LEU A 24 0.29 0.30 4.05
N ALA A 25 -0.71 1.07 3.63
CA ALA A 25 -2.03 1.03 4.26
C ALA A 25 -2.68 -0.34 4.03
N HIS A 26 -3.55 -0.74 4.95
CA HIS A 26 -4.29 -2.00 4.87
C HIS A 26 -5.74 -1.79 5.29
N HIS A 27 -6.64 -2.54 4.68
CA HIS A 27 -8.07 -2.53 5.00
C HIS A 27 -8.62 -3.96 4.96
N ILE A 28 -9.93 -4.13 5.19
CA ILE A 28 -10.54 -5.46 5.31
C ILE A 28 -10.38 -6.34 4.04
N LYS A 29 -10.18 -5.75 2.85
CA LYS A 29 -10.01 -6.54 1.60
C LYS A 29 -8.53 -6.81 1.26
N GLY A 30 -7.58 -6.30 2.05
CA GLY A 30 -6.16 -6.55 1.87
C GLY A 30 -5.30 -5.29 1.95
N TRP A 31 -4.10 -5.38 1.39
CA TRP A 31 -3.18 -4.25 1.28
C TRP A 31 -3.70 -3.21 0.30
N GLU A 32 -3.41 -1.94 0.52
CA GLU A 32 -3.58 -0.89 -0.48
C GLU A 32 -2.25 -0.70 -1.23
N PRO A 33 -2.00 -1.44 -2.34
CA PRO A 33 -0.68 -1.47 -2.99
C PRO A 33 -0.24 -0.12 -3.55
N LEU A 34 -1.18 0.81 -3.74
CA LEU A 34 -0.93 2.14 -4.29
C LEU A 34 -0.94 3.23 -3.19
N CYS A 35 -1.07 2.86 -1.92
CA CYS A 35 -1.10 3.78 -0.79
C CYS A 35 0.01 3.45 0.21
N GLY A 36 1.22 3.93 -0.08
CA GLY A 36 2.38 3.80 0.80
C GLY A 36 3.70 3.84 0.05
N PHE A 37 4.69 3.14 0.58
CA PHE A 37 6.08 3.21 0.15
C PHE A 37 6.64 1.81 -0.13
N TYR A 38 7.46 1.70 -1.17
CA TYR A 38 8.19 0.48 -1.49
C TYR A 38 9.68 0.69 -1.31
N ARG A 39 10.36 -0.32 -0.78
CA ARG A 39 11.81 -0.36 -0.72
C ARG A 39 12.33 -0.80 -2.08
N ARG A 40 13.31 -0.07 -2.63
CA ARG A 40 13.88 -0.35 -3.96
C ARG A 40 14.38 -1.80 -4.13
N SER A 41 14.78 -2.45 -3.04
CA SER A 41 15.23 -3.85 -3.04
C SER A 41 14.17 -4.83 -3.54
N CYS A 42 12.88 -4.51 -3.48
CA CYS A 42 11.81 -5.37 -3.96
C CYS A 42 11.72 -5.43 -5.50
N LEU A 43 12.44 -4.56 -6.22
CA LEU A 43 12.29 -4.42 -7.67
C LEU A 43 12.67 -5.71 -8.43
N ALA A 44 13.74 -6.39 -8.02
CA ALA A 44 14.17 -7.63 -8.67
C ALA A 44 13.12 -8.72 -8.49
N ASP A 45 12.64 -8.90 -7.27
CA ASP A 45 11.60 -9.87 -6.91
C ASP A 45 10.26 -9.57 -7.60
N LEU A 46 9.82 -8.30 -7.63
CA LEU A 46 8.61 -7.89 -8.34
C LEU A 46 8.69 -8.20 -9.84
N ASN A 47 9.84 -7.93 -10.47
CA ASN A 47 10.05 -8.25 -11.88
C ASN A 47 10.01 -9.76 -12.13
N GLU A 48 10.58 -10.56 -11.24
CA GLU A 48 10.50 -12.02 -11.32
C GLU A 48 9.05 -12.49 -11.22
N TYR A 49 8.30 -12.00 -10.24
CA TYR A 49 6.88 -12.30 -10.07
C TYR A 49 6.06 -11.98 -11.35
N ILE A 50 6.31 -10.82 -11.97
CA ILE A 50 5.66 -10.42 -13.23
C ILE A 50 6.06 -11.35 -14.38
N ASN A 51 7.35 -11.68 -14.51
CA ASN A 51 7.87 -12.55 -15.57
C ASN A 51 7.34 -13.99 -15.48
N GLN A 52 7.00 -14.45 -14.28
CA GLN A 52 6.32 -15.73 -14.05
C GLN A 52 4.80 -15.68 -14.33
N GLY A 53 4.28 -14.53 -14.79
CA GLY A 53 2.87 -14.33 -15.11
C GLY A 53 2.03 -13.82 -13.94
N GLY A 54 2.67 -13.45 -12.82
CA GLY A 54 2.02 -12.83 -11.68
C GLY A 54 1.38 -11.47 -12.04
N ARG A 55 0.13 -11.27 -11.61
CA ARG A 55 -0.66 -10.05 -11.91
C ARG A 55 -1.33 -9.42 -10.70
N SER A 56 -1.35 -10.12 -9.56
CA SER A 56 -2.09 -9.70 -8.36
C SER A 56 -1.11 -9.16 -7.33
N PHE A 57 -1.21 -7.87 -7.02
CA PHE A 57 -0.47 -7.28 -5.90
C PHE A 57 -0.76 -8.01 -4.59
N GLN A 58 -2.02 -8.35 -4.31
CA GLN A 58 -2.37 -9.07 -3.08
C GLN A 58 -1.62 -10.39 -2.98
N SER A 59 -1.60 -11.15 -4.07
CA SER A 59 -0.91 -12.44 -4.10
C SER A 59 0.60 -12.28 -3.88
N TRP A 60 1.22 -11.24 -4.45
CA TRP A 60 2.64 -10.95 -4.26
C TRP A 60 2.97 -10.41 -2.86
N LEU A 61 2.22 -9.44 -2.36
CA LEU A 61 2.41 -8.80 -1.06
C LEU A 61 2.22 -9.79 0.10
N ASN A 62 1.27 -10.74 -0.03
CA ASN A 62 1.03 -11.76 1.00
C ASN A 62 2.18 -12.79 1.14
N GLN A 63 3.15 -12.78 0.21
CA GLN A 63 4.35 -13.63 0.29
C GLN A 63 5.53 -12.92 0.97
N HIS A 64 5.37 -11.63 1.30
CA HIS A 64 6.45 -10.77 1.76
C HIS A 64 6.13 -10.10 3.08
N SER A 65 7.19 -9.64 3.76
CA SER A 65 7.03 -8.76 4.92
C SER A 65 6.61 -7.36 4.45
N VAL A 66 5.47 -6.90 4.94
CA VAL A 66 4.93 -5.57 4.67
C VAL A 66 4.64 -4.90 6.00
N GLN A 67 5.20 -3.71 6.20
CA GLN A 67 4.95 -2.89 7.38
C GLN A 67 3.58 -2.21 7.26
N LEU A 68 2.74 -2.34 8.29
CA LEU A 68 1.47 -1.65 8.35
C LEU A 68 1.69 -0.15 8.61
N LEU A 69 1.09 0.69 7.76
CA LEU A 69 0.96 2.12 8.00
C LEU A 69 -0.32 2.41 8.79
N PRO A 70 -0.26 3.22 9.87
CA PRO A 70 -1.44 3.57 10.64
C PRO A 70 -2.35 4.50 9.84
N VAL A 71 -3.63 4.16 9.76
CA VAL A 71 -4.68 4.95 9.12
C VAL A 71 -5.72 5.28 10.18
N THR A 72 -5.89 6.55 10.52
CA THR A 72 -6.84 6.99 11.56
C THR A 72 -8.24 7.20 11.02
N GLU A 73 -8.36 7.58 9.74
CA GLU A 73 -9.63 7.88 9.07
C GLU A 73 -9.79 6.97 7.84
N PRO A 74 -10.48 5.82 7.93
CA PRO A 74 -10.58 4.87 6.82
C PRO A 74 -11.12 5.46 5.52
N GLY A 75 -11.97 6.49 5.60
CA GLY A 75 -12.47 7.21 4.43
C GLY A 75 -11.38 7.87 3.58
N MET A 76 -10.18 8.08 4.14
CA MET A 76 -9.03 8.62 3.39
C MET A 76 -8.50 7.69 2.30
N LEU A 77 -8.83 6.39 2.38
CA LEU A 77 -8.45 5.34 1.44
C LEU A 77 -9.55 5.08 0.40
N PHE A 78 -10.67 5.81 0.44
CA PHE A 78 -11.76 5.61 -0.50
C PHE A 78 -11.26 5.74 -1.94
N ASN A 79 -11.50 4.70 -2.74
CA ASN A 79 -11.18 4.70 -4.15
C ASN A 79 -12.46 4.92 -4.97
N CYS A 80 -12.47 5.96 -5.77
CA CYS A 80 -13.55 6.28 -6.69
C CYS A 80 -13.31 5.57 -8.03
N ASN A 81 -13.87 4.38 -8.19
CA ASN A 81 -13.71 3.55 -9.39
C ASN A 81 -14.84 3.76 -10.40
N THR A 82 -16.03 4.14 -9.94
CA THR A 82 -17.20 4.38 -10.79
C THR A 82 -17.82 5.76 -10.59
N PRO A 83 -18.66 6.26 -11.52
CA PRO A 83 -19.40 7.51 -11.31
C PRO A 83 -20.31 7.49 -10.07
N GLU A 84 -20.84 6.33 -9.70
CA GLU A 84 -21.66 6.15 -8.51
C GLU A 84 -20.86 6.36 -7.23
N ASP A 85 -19.58 5.96 -7.21
CA ASP A 85 -18.68 6.21 -6.07
C ASP A 85 -18.58 7.71 -5.75
N LEU A 86 -18.56 8.56 -6.79
CA LEU A 86 -18.57 10.02 -6.64
C LEU A 86 -19.93 10.54 -6.15
N ALA A 87 -21.04 9.99 -6.65
CA ALA A 87 -22.38 10.40 -6.24
C ALA A 87 -22.69 10.06 -4.77
N ASN A 88 -22.01 9.05 -4.22
CA ASN A 88 -22.14 8.62 -2.82
C ASN A 88 -21.28 9.45 -1.84
N LEU A 89 -20.51 10.43 -2.30
CA LEU A 89 -19.72 11.34 -1.46
C LEU A 89 -20.53 12.55 -0.91
N ASN A 90 -21.86 12.54 -1.11
CA ASN A 90 -22.78 13.60 -0.66
C ASN A 90 -23.22 13.43 0.80
#